data_AF-A0AAN5DGI2-F1
#
_entry.id   AF-A0AAN5DGI2-F1
#
_cell.length_a   1.000
_cell.length_b   1.000
_cell.length_c   1.000
_cell.angle_alpha   90.00
_cell.angle_beta   90.00
_cell.angle_gamma   90.00
#
_symmetry.space_group_name_H-M   'P 1'
#
loop_
_entity.id
_entity.type
_entity.pdbx_description
1 polymer ?
#
loop_
_entity_poly.entity_id
_entity_poly.type
_entity_poly.pdbx_seq_one_letter_code
_entity_poly.pdbx_strand_id
1 'polypeptide(L)'
;SWMLPRFHAGAKVVALALNAFFLVCSGCLIAFTILAVGSPPPGDISPVPVAQIPEYTITLALLGAFGCALFLLSLIGIASLLSNNSFFLSLNILCQLGLIAVQFVVLMFTLSIRGKVHTALIETWDDKDPACVFRTYPTEEMTAACRPLSRFRHSSDCGTAGWPSTSSFSWPC
;
A
#
# COMPACT_ATOMS: atom_id res chain seq x y z
N SER A 1 44.12 4.36 -14.39
CA SER A 1 43.72 4.48 -12.97
C SER A 1 42.87 5.72 -12.64
N TRP A 2 42.61 6.65 -13.57
CA TRP A 2 41.84 7.90 -13.34
C TRP A 2 40.31 7.76 -13.19
N MET A 3 39.77 6.55 -13.39
CA MET A 3 38.32 6.30 -13.36
C MET A 3 37.75 6.14 -11.94
N LEU A 4 38.49 5.50 -11.02
CA LEU A 4 38.05 5.26 -9.64
C LEU A 4 37.53 6.50 -8.89
N PRO A 5 38.22 7.65 -8.90
CA PRO A 5 37.77 8.83 -8.14
C PRO A 5 36.46 9.43 -8.68
N ARG A 6 36.19 9.32 -9.99
CA ARG A 6 34.94 9.81 -10.59
C ARG A 6 33.75 8.92 -10.28
N PHE A 7 33.95 7.59 -10.28
CA PHE A 7 32.90 6.64 -9.89
C PHE A 7 32.50 6.81 -8.42
N HIS A 8 33.46 7.03 -7.52
CA HIS A 8 33.18 7.25 -6.11
C HIS A 8 32.40 8.55 -5.87
N ALA A 9 32.78 9.64 -6.53
CA ALA A 9 32.05 10.90 -6.45
C ALA A 9 30.63 10.76 -7.02
N GLY A 10 30.47 10.09 -8.17
CA GLY A 10 29.16 9.84 -8.77
C GLY A 10 28.24 9.01 -7.87
N ALA A 11 28.75 7.92 -7.29
CA ALA A 11 27.99 7.07 -6.38
C ALA A 11 27.49 7.83 -5.15
N LYS A 12 28.33 8.72 -4.58
CA LYS A 12 27.93 9.58 -3.45
C LYS A 12 26.83 10.56 -3.81
N VAL A 13 26.93 11.21 -4.96
CA VAL A 13 25.90 12.16 -5.44
C VAL A 13 24.58 11.45 -5.67
N VAL A 14 24.61 10.28 -6.32
CA VAL A 14 23.40 9.46 -6.55
C VAL A 14 22.79 9.01 -5.23
N ALA A 15 23.61 8.51 -4.29
CA ALA A 15 23.12 8.09 -2.98
C ALA A 15 22.52 9.26 -2.20
N LEU A 16 23.14 10.44 -2.23
CA LEU A 16 22.62 11.63 -1.57
C LEU A 16 21.28 12.07 -2.19
N ALA A 17 21.19 12.09 -3.52
CA ALA A 17 19.97 12.44 -4.24
C ALA A 17 18.82 11.47 -3.92
N LEU A 18 19.09 10.16 -3.90
CA LEU A 18 18.09 9.16 -3.55
C LEU A 18 17.62 9.30 -2.10
N ASN A 19 18.54 9.47 -1.13
CA ASN A 19 18.14 9.69 0.27
C ASN A 19 17.35 10.99 0.44
N ALA A 20 17.71 12.08 -0.26
CA ALA A 20 16.95 13.32 -0.22
C ALA A 20 15.54 13.15 -0.82
N PHE A 21 15.41 12.42 -1.93
CA PHE A 21 14.12 12.08 -2.52
C PHE A 21 13.25 11.28 -1.54
N PHE A 22 13.81 10.22 -0.95
CA PHE A 22 13.09 9.40 0.03
C PHE A 22 12.73 10.18 1.30
N LEU A 23 13.57 11.11 1.74
CA LEU A 23 13.29 12.00 2.86
C LEU A 23 12.04 12.84 2.58
N VAL A 24 11.97 13.47 1.40
CA VAL A 24 10.80 14.27 0.99
C VAL A 24 9.56 13.40 0.89
N CYS A 25 9.63 12.26 0.20
CA CYS A 25 8.50 11.34 0.08
C CYS A 25 7.99 10.85 1.44
N SER A 26 8.90 10.48 2.35
CA SER A 26 8.54 10.08 3.71
C SER A 26 7.92 11.22 4.52
N GLY A 27 8.40 12.46 4.36
CA GLY A 27 7.81 13.64 4.98
C GLY A 27 6.38 13.87 4.50
N CYS A 28 6.14 13.74 3.20
CA CYS A 28 4.79 13.78 2.63
C CYS A 28 3.91 12.67 3.19
N LEU A 29 4.40 11.43 3.25
CA LEU A 29 3.64 10.30 3.82
C LEU A 29 3.24 10.53 5.28
N ILE A 30 4.17 11.03 6.11
CA ILE A 30 3.89 11.37 7.50
C ILE A 30 2.82 12.47 7.57
N ALA A 31 2.95 13.53 6.75
CA ALA A 31 1.95 14.58 6.66
C ALA A 31 0.57 14.05 6.25
N PHE A 32 0.50 13.18 5.24
CA PHE A 32 -0.75 12.51 4.84
C PHE A 32 -1.34 11.67 5.98
N THR A 33 -0.50 10.95 6.72
CA THR A 33 -0.95 10.14 7.86
C THR A 33 -1.57 11.03 8.94
N ILE A 34 -0.91 12.16 9.28
CA ILE A 34 -1.41 13.12 10.27
C ILE A 34 -2.73 13.77 9.79
N LEU A 35 -2.81 14.17 8.52
CA LEU A 35 -4.03 14.72 7.94
C LEU A 35 -5.17 13.70 7.96
N ALA A 36 -4.89 12.43 7.67
CA ALA A 36 -5.88 11.36 7.69
C ALA A 36 -6.37 11.00 9.11
N VAL A 37 -5.55 11.22 10.14
CA VAL A 37 -5.99 11.15 11.54
C VAL A 37 -6.95 12.31 11.86
N GLY A 38 -6.59 13.53 11.44
CA GLY A 38 -7.37 14.74 11.75
C GLY A 38 -8.66 14.90 10.93
N SER A 39 -8.68 14.33 9.73
CA SER A 39 -9.80 14.41 8.78
C SER A 39 -10.12 13.04 8.17
N PRO A 40 -10.68 12.10 8.97
CA PRO A 40 -11.05 10.80 8.45
C PRO A 40 -12.15 10.92 7.38
N PRO A 41 -12.14 10.07 6.33
CA PRO A 41 -13.15 10.12 5.30
C PRO A 41 -14.55 9.77 5.84
N PRO A 42 -15.62 10.37 5.30
CA PRO A 42 -16.98 9.99 5.64
C PRO A 42 -17.24 8.53 5.27
N GLY A 43 -17.98 7.82 6.11
CA GLY A 43 -18.38 6.43 5.85
C GLY A 43 -19.58 6.40 4.91
N ASP A 44 -19.33 6.36 3.59
CA ASP A 44 -20.43 6.32 2.60
C ASP A 44 -21.08 4.92 2.49
N ILE A 45 -20.40 3.86 2.96
CA ILE A 45 -20.81 2.44 2.78
C ILE A 45 -20.97 1.71 4.12
N SER A 46 -20.34 2.19 5.20
CA SER A 46 -20.38 1.57 6.53
C SER A 46 -21.31 2.35 7.47
N PRO A 47 -22.21 1.69 8.23
CA PRO A 47 -23.10 2.35 9.19
C PRO A 47 -22.33 2.98 10.37
N VAL A 48 -21.06 2.60 10.53
CA VAL A 48 -20.14 3.11 11.56
C VAL A 48 -19.12 4.04 10.89
N PRO A 49 -18.81 5.21 11.48
CA PRO A 49 -17.80 6.12 10.95
C PRO A 49 -16.44 5.42 10.79
N VAL A 50 -15.76 5.66 9.67
CA VAL A 50 -14.53 4.96 9.25
C VAL A 50 -13.44 4.98 10.32
N ALA A 51 -13.37 6.05 11.10
CA ALA A 51 -12.42 6.21 12.21
C ALA A 51 -12.57 5.16 13.33
N GLN A 52 -13.73 4.51 13.46
CA GLN A 52 -13.96 3.47 14.48
C GLN A 52 -13.67 2.06 13.95
N ILE A 53 -13.38 1.92 12.65
CA ILE A 53 -13.01 0.62 12.07
C ILE A 53 -11.55 0.33 12.46
N PRO A 54 -11.27 -0.78 13.18
CA PRO A 54 -9.93 -1.08 13.65
C PRO A 54 -8.93 -1.25 12.48
N GLU A 55 -9.39 -1.73 11.33
CA GLU A 55 -8.59 -1.89 10.12
C GLU A 55 -8.06 -0.55 9.58
N TYR A 56 -8.88 0.51 9.63
CA TYR A 56 -8.46 1.85 9.22
C TYR A 56 -7.35 2.38 10.14
N THR A 57 -7.57 2.29 11.46
CA THR A 57 -6.61 2.75 12.47
C THR A 57 -5.29 1.98 12.40
N ILE A 58 -5.33 0.65 12.23
CA ILE A 58 -4.14 -0.18 12.07
C ILE A 58 -3.38 0.20 10.80
N THR A 59 -4.09 0.38 9.68
CA THR A 59 -3.49 0.77 8.40
C THR A 59 -2.77 2.12 8.52
N LEU A 60 -3.42 3.09 9.17
CA LEU A 60 -2.85 4.42 9.40
C LEU A 60 -1.61 4.35 10.31
N ALA A 61 -1.66 3.56 11.38
CA ALA A 61 -0.55 3.37 12.29
C ALA A 61 0.67 2.72 11.60
N LEU A 62 0.43 1.69 10.76
CA LEU A 62 1.47 1.04 9.97
C LEU A 62 2.07 1.97 8.92
N LEU A 63 1.23 2.74 8.23
CA LEU A 63 1.67 3.71 7.23
C LEU A 63 2.52 4.83 7.87
N GLY A 64 2.11 5.32 9.04
CA GLY A 64 2.87 6.29 9.82
C GLY A 64 4.20 5.72 10.30
N ALA A 65 4.21 4.52 10.87
CA ALA A 65 5.42 3.85 11.32
C ALA A 65 6.41 3.60 10.16
N PHE A 66 5.91 3.19 8.99
CA PHE A 66 6.70 3.02 7.78
C PHE A 66 7.29 4.36 7.29
N GLY A 67 6.47 5.41 7.27
CA GLY A 67 6.92 6.77 6.94
C GLY A 67 8.03 7.26 7.88
N CYS A 68 7.85 7.09 9.19
CA CYS A 68 8.86 7.43 10.20
C CYS A 68 10.16 6.63 10.02
N ALA A 69 10.07 5.32 9.75
CA ALA A 69 11.25 4.49 9.52
C ALA A 69 12.03 4.94 8.27
N LEU A 70 11.34 5.22 7.17
CA LEU A 70 11.95 5.75 5.95
C LEU A 70 12.58 7.14 6.17
N PHE A 71 11.93 8.00 6.95
CA PHE A 71 12.44 9.33 7.26
C PHE A 71 13.74 9.26 8.06
N LEU A 72 13.76 8.46 9.14
CA LEU A 72 14.96 8.27 9.96
C LEU A 72 16.10 7.61 9.17
N LEU A 73 15.79 6.62 8.34
CA LEU A 73 16.77 5.99 7.46
C LEU A 73 17.39 6.97 6.47
N SER A 74 16.56 7.81 5.85
CA SER A 74 17.01 8.81 4.90
C SER A 74 17.92 9.84 5.58
N LEU A 75 17.60 10.25 6.81
CA LEU A 75 18.47 11.12 7.62
C LEU A 75 19.80 10.45 7.98
N ILE A 76 19.78 9.19 8.42
CA ILE A 76 21.00 8.42 8.73
C ILE A 76 21.86 8.25 7.46
N GLY A 77 21.24 8.00 6.31
CA GLY A 77 21.91 7.91 5.02
C GLY A 77 22.60 9.21 4.61
N ILE A 78 21.91 10.35 4.75
CA ILE A 78 22.51 11.67 4.48
C ILE A 78 23.64 11.96 5.48
N ALA A 79 23.41 11.75 6.78
CA ALA A 79 24.41 11.98 7.82
C ALA A 79 25.65 11.10 7.62
N SER A 80 25.48 9.85 7.19
CA SER A 80 26.57 8.95 6.83
C SER A 80 27.44 9.50 5.69
N LEU A 81 26.81 9.98 4.61
CA LEU A 81 27.52 10.51 3.45
C LEU A 81 28.25 11.82 3.75
N LEU A 82 27.66 12.69 4.60
CA LEU A 82 28.24 13.96 5.02
C LEU A 82 29.39 13.79 6.02
N SER A 83 29.22 12.90 7.01
CA SER A 83 30.25 12.63 8.03
C SER A 83 31.41 11.79 7.49
N ASN A 84 31.22 11.16 6.32
CA ASN A 84 32.19 10.26 5.68
C ASN A 84 32.66 9.15 6.64
N ASN A 85 31.82 8.79 7.61
CA ASN A 85 32.12 7.86 8.69
C ASN A 85 31.57 6.47 8.36
N SER A 86 32.44 5.47 8.36
CA SER A 86 32.13 4.09 8.01
C SER A 86 31.11 3.43 8.94
N PHE A 87 31.02 3.86 10.21
CA PHE A 87 30.04 3.32 11.16
C PHE A 87 28.60 3.71 10.80
N PHE A 88 28.38 4.97 10.45
CA PHE A 88 27.06 5.42 9.99
C PHE A 88 26.66 4.77 8.66
N LEU A 89 27.64 4.50 7.80
CA LEU A 89 27.41 3.83 6.52
C LEU A 89 27.00 2.37 6.71
N SER A 90 27.69 1.64 7.59
CA SER A 90 27.33 0.25 7.90
C SER A 90 25.96 0.16 8.60
N LEU A 91 25.67 1.08 9.52
CA LEU A 91 24.37 1.15 10.18
C LEU A 91 23.25 1.42 9.18
N ASN A 92 23.44 2.36 8.26
CA ASN A 92 22.48 2.65 7.19
C ASN A 92 22.22 1.40 6.32
N ILE A 93 23.27 0.70 5.90
CA ILE A 93 23.15 -0.52 5.10
C ILE A 93 22.41 -1.63 5.88
N LEU A 94 22.74 -1.84 7.15
CA LEU A 94 22.08 -2.85 8.00
C LEU A 94 20.59 -2.55 8.17
N CYS A 95 20.23 -1.29 8.42
CA CYS A 95 18.83 -0.91 8.56
C CYS A 95 18.06 -1.04 7.23
N GLN A 96 18.68 -0.73 6.09
CA GLN A 96 18.06 -0.96 4.77
C GLN A 96 17.84 -2.45 4.50
N LEU A 97 18.83 -3.31 4.80
CA LEU A 97 18.67 -4.76 4.69
C LEU A 97 17.55 -5.28 5.60
N GLY A 98 17.45 -4.74 6.83
CA GLY A 98 16.37 -5.05 7.75
C GLY A 98 14.99 -4.71 7.18
N LEU A 99 14.82 -3.52 6.61
CA LEU A 99 13.54 -3.14 5.97
C LEU A 99 13.20 -4.03 4.76
N ILE A 100 14.18 -4.36 3.93
CA ILE A 100 13.96 -5.25 2.77
C ILE A 100 13.51 -6.63 3.25
N ALA A 101 14.12 -7.17 4.31
CA ALA A 101 13.73 -8.45 4.90
C ALA A 101 12.29 -8.41 5.44
N VAL A 102 11.93 -7.35 6.16
CA VAL A 102 10.55 -7.16 6.65
C VAL A 102 9.57 -7.10 5.48
N GLN A 103 9.88 -6.35 4.42
CA GLN A 103 9.02 -6.24 3.26
C GLN A 103 8.84 -7.59 2.54
N PHE A 104 9.89 -8.41 2.49
CA PHE A 104 9.83 -9.75 1.91
C PHE A 104 8.90 -10.67 2.71
N VAL A 105 8.99 -10.63 4.05
CA VAL A 105 8.09 -11.39 4.93
C VAL A 105 6.63 -10.94 4.75
N VAL A 106 6.39 -9.62 4.72
CA VAL A 106 5.05 -9.06 4.50
C VAL A 106 4.50 -9.47 3.13
N LEU A 107 5.33 -9.45 2.08
CA LEU A 107 4.93 -9.89 0.74
C LEU A 107 4.53 -11.37 0.73
N MET A 108 5.36 -12.25 1.29
CA MET A 108 5.08 -13.68 1.35
C MET A 108 3.83 -14.00 2.16
N PHE A 109 3.63 -13.29 3.28
CA PHE A 109 2.42 -13.36 4.07
C PHE A 109 1.20 -12.91 3.27
N THR A 110 1.29 -11.76 2.58
CA THR A 110 0.20 -11.24 1.74
C THR A 110 -0.18 -12.22 0.64
N LEU A 111 0.79 -12.81 -0.06
CA LEU A 111 0.53 -13.81 -1.10
C LEU A 111 -0.12 -15.08 -0.52
N SER A 112 0.29 -15.51 0.66
CA SER A 112 -0.24 -16.70 1.32
C SER A 112 -1.70 -16.54 1.77
N ILE A 113 -2.10 -15.33 2.15
CA ILE A 113 -3.44 -15.06 2.69
C ILE A 113 -4.37 -14.51 1.62
N ARG A 114 -3.89 -13.94 0.51
CA ARG A 114 -4.74 -13.46 -0.59
C ARG A 114 -5.80 -14.48 -1.00
N GLY A 115 -5.42 -15.76 -1.11
CA GLY A 115 -6.37 -16.85 -1.41
C GLY A 115 -7.41 -17.09 -0.30
N LYS A 116 -7.03 -16.95 0.97
CA LYS A 116 -7.92 -17.14 2.13
C LYS A 116 -8.82 -15.94 2.42
N VAL A 117 -8.33 -14.71 2.22
CA VAL A 117 -9.12 -13.49 2.40
C VAL A 117 -10.24 -13.42 1.36
N HIS A 118 -9.97 -13.74 0.10
CA HIS A 118 -11.02 -13.71 -0.93
C HIS A 118 -12.15 -14.69 -0.62
N THR A 119 -11.83 -15.93 -0.24
CA THR A 119 -12.85 -16.93 0.12
C THR A 119 -13.61 -16.54 1.39
N ALA A 120 -12.91 -16.11 2.44
CA ALA A 120 -13.55 -15.71 3.69
C ALA A 120 -14.42 -14.45 3.54
N LEU A 121 -13.99 -13.49 2.70
CA LEU A 121 -14.78 -12.30 2.41
C LEU A 121 -16.05 -12.65 1.61
N ILE A 122 -15.96 -13.57 0.65
CA ILE A 122 -17.15 -14.06 -0.08
C ILE A 122 -18.12 -14.76 0.88
N GLU A 123 -17.63 -15.65 1.76
CA GLU A 123 -18.47 -16.37 2.72
C GLU A 123 -19.14 -15.44 3.74
N THR A 124 -18.43 -14.44 4.25
CA THR A 124 -18.98 -13.50 5.26
C THR A 124 -20.05 -12.59 4.67
N TRP A 125 -19.98 -12.28 3.37
CA TRP A 125 -20.97 -11.45 2.68
C TRP A 125 -22.18 -12.24 2.17
N ASP A 126 -22.02 -13.52 1.83
CA ASP A 126 -23.14 -14.40 1.43
C ASP A 126 -24.07 -14.71 2.63
N ASP A 127 -23.51 -14.71 3.85
CA ASP A 127 -24.24 -15.06 5.09
C ASP A 127 -24.95 -13.87 5.75
N LYS A 128 -24.54 -12.63 5.46
CA LYS A 128 -25.04 -11.42 6.18
C LYS A 128 -26.21 -10.69 5.52
N ASP A 129 -26.56 -10.98 4.28
CA ASP A 129 -27.68 -10.31 3.60
C ASP A 129 -28.65 -11.31 2.93
N PRO A 130 -29.69 -11.80 3.64
CA PRO A 130 -30.74 -12.63 3.04
C PRO A 130 -31.52 -11.88 1.93
N ALA A 131 -31.39 -10.56 1.84
CA ALA A 131 -32.00 -9.71 0.81
C ALA A 131 -31.21 -9.62 -0.51
N CYS A 132 -29.92 -9.97 -0.52
CA CYS A 132 -29.05 -9.95 -1.72
C CYS A 132 -28.64 -11.37 -2.19
N VAL A 133 -29.37 -12.41 -1.77
CA VAL A 133 -29.16 -13.77 -2.26
C VAL A 133 -29.75 -13.91 -3.67
N PHE A 134 -28.91 -13.81 -4.70
CA PHE A 134 -29.26 -14.17 -6.08
C PHE A 134 -29.45 -15.70 -6.22
N ARG A 135 -30.45 -16.29 -5.54
CA ARG A 135 -30.82 -17.70 -5.74
C ARG A 135 -31.81 -17.89 -6.90
N THR A 136 -32.47 -16.83 -7.34
CA THR A 136 -33.38 -16.82 -8.48
C THR A 136 -33.28 -15.48 -9.20
N TYR A 137 -33.50 -15.48 -10.52
CA TYR A 137 -33.35 -14.37 -11.47
C TYR A 137 -33.64 -12.97 -10.87
N PRO A 138 -32.74 -11.98 -11.07
CA PRO A 138 -32.84 -10.69 -10.40
C PRO A 138 -33.89 -9.77 -11.03
N THR A 139 -34.62 -9.06 -10.18
CA THR A 139 -35.45 -7.90 -10.55
C THR A 139 -34.66 -6.60 -10.42
N GLU A 140 -35.04 -5.55 -11.17
CA GLU A 140 -34.32 -4.27 -11.26
C GLU A 140 -34.16 -3.52 -9.91
N GLU A 141 -35.07 -3.73 -8.96
CA GLU A 141 -35.01 -3.09 -7.64
C GLU A 141 -33.91 -3.69 -6.73
N MET A 142 -33.66 -5.00 -6.83
CA MET A 142 -32.61 -5.68 -6.07
C MET A 142 -31.20 -5.30 -6.56
N THR A 143 -31.05 -4.96 -7.84
CA THR A 143 -29.76 -4.54 -8.42
C THR A 143 -29.35 -3.12 -8.04
N ALA A 144 -30.32 -2.24 -7.73
CA ALA A 144 -30.03 -0.89 -7.26
C ALA A 144 -29.53 -0.85 -5.81
N ALA A 145 -30.08 -1.72 -4.94
CA ALA A 145 -29.70 -1.83 -3.52
C ALA A 145 -28.39 -2.62 -3.30
N CYS A 146 -28.12 -3.66 -4.11
CA CYS A 146 -26.91 -4.49 -4.00
C CYS A 146 -25.75 -4.02 -4.91
N ARG A 147 -25.72 -2.74 -5.31
CA ARG A 147 -24.69 -2.15 -6.19
C ARG A 147 -23.23 -2.41 -5.76
N PRO A 148 -22.83 -2.37 -4.47
CA PRO A 148 -21.44 -2.63 -4.10
C PRO A 148 -21.02 -4.09 -4.32
N LEU A 149 -21.94 -5.06 -4.18
CA LEU A 149 -21.63 -6.50 -4.30
C LEU A 149 -21.28 -6.91 -5.75
N SER A 150 -22.00 -6.35 -6.73
CA SER A 150 -21.74 -6.58 -8.16
C SER A 150 -20.35 -6.10 -8.60
N ARG A 151 -19.86 -5.00 -7.99
CA ARG A 151 -18.53 -4.43 -8.27
C ARG A 151 -17.40 -5.31 -7.74
N PHE A 152 -17.58 -5.92 -6.57
CA PHE A 152 -16.60 -6.86 -6.00
C PHE A 152 -16.55 -8.20 -6.76
N ARG A 153 -17.69 -8.72 -7.26
CA ARG A 153 -17.73 -9.94 -8.07
C ARG A 153 -17.09 -9.76 -9.45
N HIS A 154 -17.26 -8.62 -10.11
CA HIS A 154 -16.60 -8.37 -11.41
C HIS A 154 -15.08 -8.19 -11.31
N SER A 155 -14.54 -7.87 -10.14
CA SER A 155 -13.09 -7.84 -9.92
C SER A 155 -12.44 -9.23 -10.00
N SER A 156 -13.17 -10.32 -9.72
CA SER A 156 -12.63 -11.69 -9.80
C SER A 156 -12.66 -12.27 -11.22
N ASP A 157 -13.52 -11.77 -12.10
CA ASP A 157 -13.66 -12.28 -13.48
C ASP A 157 -12.66 -11.65 -14.47
N CYS A 158 -12.00 -10.52 -14.10
CA CYS A 158 -10.94 -9.89 -14.91
C CYS A 158 -9.62 -10.71 -14.94
N GLY A 159 -9.56 -11.86 -14.24
CA GLY A 159 -8.40 -12.76 -14.24
C GLY A 159 -8.46 -13.92 -15.23
N THR A 160 -9.63 -14.21 -15.83
CA THR A 160 -9.85 -15.43 -16.64
C THR A 160 -10.43 -15.17 -18.03
N ALA A 161 -10.90 -13.95 -18.34
CA ALA A 161 -11.42 -13.61 -19.66
C ALA A 161 -10.34 -12.96 -20.55
N GLY A 162 -10.01 -13.64 -21.65
CA GLY A 162 -9.11 -13.12 -22.68
C GLY A 162 -9.56 -11.76 -23.22
N TRP A 163 -8.57 -10.96 -23.62
CA TRP A 163 -8.72 -9.63 -24.21
C TRP A 163 -9.79 -9.57 -25.32
N PRO A 164 -10.81 -8.70 -25.22
CA PRO A 164 -11.58 -8.27 -26.37
C PRO A 164 -11.11 -6.90 -26.87
N SER A 165 -11.19 -6.75 -28.18
CA SER A 165 -10.74 -5.64 -29.01
C SER A 165 -11.55 -4.36 -28.81
N THR A 166 -10.80 -3.24 -28.70
CA THR A 166 -11.11 -1.88 -29.16
C THR A 166 -12.57 -1.51 -29.40
N SER A 167 -13.19 -0.77 -28.47
CA SER A 167 -13.91 0.51 -28.70
C SER A 167 -14.88 0.87 -27.56
N SER A 168 -14.37 1.13 -26.35
CA SER A 168 -14.97 2.09 -25.41
C SER A 168 -14.06 2.24 -24.20
N PHE A 169 -13.75 3.48 -23.88
CA PHE A 169 -12.84 3.86 -22.80
C PHE A 169 -13.57 3.70 -21.46
N SER A 170 -13.62 2.47 -20.94
CA SER A 170 -13.89 2.18 -19.54
C SER A 170 -12.57 1.85 -18.85
N TRP A 171 -12.34 2.49 -17.70
CA TRP A 171 -11.11 2.38 -16.92
C TRP A 171 -10.56 0.95 -16.87
N PRO A 172 -9.27 0.77 -17.15
CA PRO A 172 -8.64 -0.54 -17.09
C PRO A 172 -8.66 -1.05 -15.65
N CYS A 173 -8.80 -2.38 -15.51
CA CYS A 173 -8.25 -3.10 -14.37
C CYS A 173 -6.80 -2.61 -14.13
#